data_AF-A0A235J8W2-F1
#
_entry.id   AF-A0A235J8W2-F1
#
_cell.length_a   1.000
_cell.length_b   1.000
_cell.length_c   1.000
_cell.angle_alpha   90.00
_cell.angle_beta   90.00
_cell.angle_gamma   90.00
#
_symmetry.space_group_name_H-M   'P 1'
#
loop_
_entity.id
_entity.type
_entity.pdbx_description
1 polymer ?
#
loop_
_entity_poly.entity_id
_entity_poly.type
_entity_poly.pdbx_seq_one_letter_code
_entity_poly.pdbx_strand_id
1 'polypeptide(L)'
;MNIQRKYSLPNCTLLLEGLSDVTRAAHFQEMRPELSILVNAECYLSGYNQPLTGGREFFESLVRAVSGYAQEFLSSVPNPQAHNQESELVEFRKVDSNRHRLIIHSEGAPEGFESHSNNSKRPPIEIDLNTVQLFDLVEAVDQFFADSQTLPELSLELQPVTRRYGGASQALIRQAVPAAVGVSSLAVAAIAFNLIPPPQIRPPQPQPEKQSSSTTNNITPPASAAATPIAVATPTPTSTANTKPAVQDLEALLNTVPEITDPSQLRALNRQVYNQIHPAWTNRSGLKEELIYRLGVAADGAIVGYKAVNKEANLGVSQTPLPNVLYNPASRPPISKEPIAQFRVVFTTRGVLEVSPWRGYARTPEVVGAKITDSNIVKSLNQKLYNTVRQTWSGTHTFTRDLKYRVAVNKDGVIADYEPLNQVAFDYFRETPLPKMFNDVYGSNVAPPNDKEPLAHFQVIFKPNSTLEVTPWQGYQ
;
A
#
# COMPACT_ATOMS: atom_id res chain seq x y z
N MET A 1 7.04 4.52 -29.06
CA MET A 1 8.20 4.92 -29.90
C MET A 1 9.41 4.13 -29.41
N ASN A 2 10.44 3.91 -30.24
CA ASN A 2 11.66 3.25 -29.77
C ASN A 2 12.51 4.28 -28.98
N ILE A 3 12.99 3.88 -27.81
CA ILE A 3 13.72 4.71 -26.84
C ILE A 3 14.95 3.97 -26.41
N GLN A 4 16.05 4.72 -26.32
CA GLN A 4 17.31 4.21 -25.81
C GLN A 4 17.76 5.00 -24.58
N ARG A 5 18.26 4.28 -23.59
CA ARG A 5 18.79 4.80 -22.33
C ARG A 5 20.21 4.30 -22.18
N LYS A 6 21.13 5.20 -21.84
CA LYS A 6 22.57 4.91 -21.76
C LYS A 6 23.10 5.41 -20.42
N TYR A 7 23.74 4.52 -19.67
CA TYR A 7 24.46 4.80 -18.42
C TYR A 7 25.93 4.49 -18.67
N SER A 8 26.78 5.52 -18.69
CA SER A 8 28.14 5.42 -19.24
C SER A 8 29.16 5.80 -18.17
N LEU A 9 29.92 4.80 -17.73
CA LEU A 9 31.04 4.90 -16.79
C LEU A 9 32.35 4.58 -17.54
N PRO A 10 33.54 4.89 -16.98
CA PRO A 10 34.82 4.70 -17.66
C PRO A 10 35.08 3.25 -18.12
N ASN A 11 34.65 2.26 -17.34
CA ASN A 11 34.86 0.84 -17.65
C ASN A 11 33.59 0.03 -17.91
N CYS A 12 32.41 0.65 -17.81
CA CYS A 12 31.13 0.00 -18.02
C CYS A 12 30.16 0.93 -18.75
N THR A 13 29.44 0.42 -19.74
CA THR A 13 28.29 1.14 -20.33
C THR A 13 27.09 0.21 -20.42
N LEU A 14 26.00 0.59 -19.77
CA LEU A 14 24.70 -0.07 -19.89
C LEU A 14 23.86 0.68 -20.92
N LEU A 15 23.36 -0.04 -21.92
CA LEU A 15 22.50 0.46 -22.99
C LEU A 15 21.19 -0.31 -22.97
N LEU A 16 20.09 0.37 -22.70
CA LEU A 16 18.76 -0.22 -22.66
C LEU A 16 17.94 0.34 -23.82
N GLU A 17 17.48 -0.54 -24.69
CA GLU A 17 16.61 -0.22 -25.82
C GLU A 17 15.22 -0.79 -25.55
N GLY A 18 14.21 0.03 -25.78
CA GLY A 18 12.86 -0.34 -25.40
C GLY A 18 11.79 0.55 -26.01
N LEU A 19 10.54 0.21 -25.75
CA LEU A 19 9.41 0.94 -26.28
C LEU A 19 8.80 1.84 -25.20
N SER A 20 8.41 3.04 -25.60
CA SER A 20 7.42 3.84 -24.89
C SER A 20 6.01 3.50 -25.30
N ASP A 21 5.11 3.57 -24.33
CA ASP A 21 3.67 3.61 -24.56
C ASP A 21 3.28 4.92 -25.30
N VAL A 22 2.86 4.77 -26.56
CA VAL A 22 2.55 5.88 -27.48
C VAL A 22 1.29 6.64 -27.05
N THR A 23 0.43 6.05 -26.22
CA THR A 23 -0.77 6.73 -25.70
C THR A 23 -0.44 7.89 -24.75
N ARG A 24 0.81 7.95 -24.27
CA ARG A 24 1.34 8.99 -23.37
C ARG A 24 2.16 10.08 -24.10
N ALA A 25 2.48 9.89 -25.38
CA ALA A 25 3.41 10.76 -26.14
C ALA A 25 2.77 12.04 -26.74
N ALA A 26 1.43 12.16 -26.73
CA ALA A 26 0.73 13.29 -27.35
C ALA A 26 0.63 14.56 -26.47
N HIS A 27 1.06 14.51 -25.20
CA HIS A 27 0.88 15.61 -24.24
C HIS A 27 2.14 16.17 -23.59
N PHE A 28 3.35 15.80 -24.06
CA PHE A 28 4.58 16.26 -23.42
C PHE A 28 5.59 16.73 -24.47
N GLN A 29 5.66 18.05 -24.66
CA GLN A 29 6.79 18.67 -25.37
C GLN A 29 7.99 18.93 -24.44
N GLU A 30 7.89 18.63 -23.13
CA GLU A 30 8.91 18.99 -22.13
C GLU A 30 9.48 17.82 -21.30
N MET A 31 8.94 16.60 -21.37
CA MET A 31 9.47 15.45 -20.60
C MET A 31 10.08 14.36 -21.49
N ARG A 32 11.23 13.83 -21.06
CA ARG A 32 11.92 12.69 -21.70
C ARG A 32 11.01 11.47 -21.67
N PRO A 33 10.71 10.83 -22.81
CA PRO A 33 9.73 9.76 -22.86
C PRO A 33 10.19 8.50 -22.11
N GLU A 34 9.25 7.86 -21.42
CA GLU A 34 9.46 6.70 -20.54
C GLU A 34 9.73 5.42 -21.33
N LEU A 35 10.73 4.64 -20.92
CA LEU A 35 10.99 3.30 -21.45
C LEU A 35 10.33 2.29 -20.50
N SER A 36 9.17 1.74 -20.87
CA SER A 36 8.41 0.80 -20.04
C SER A 36 8.56 -0.66 -20.45
N ILE A 37 8.90 -0.92 -21.71
CA ILE A 37 9.12 -2.27 -22.24
C ILE A 37 10.58 -2.38 -22.69
N LEU A 38 11.37 -3.24 -22.04
CA LEU A 38 12.74 -3.54 -22.48
C LEU A 38 12.72 -4.51 -23.66
N VAL A 39 13.29 -4.09 -24.79
CA VAL A 39 13.46 -4.92 -25.99
C VAL A 39 14.83 -5.57 -25.99
N ASN A 40 15.87 -4.80 -25.64
CA ASN A 40 17.25 -5.25 -25.63
C ASN A 40 18.03 -4.52 -24.53
N ALA A 41 18.89 -5.25 -23.83
CA ALA A 41 19.83 -4.72 -22.87
C ALA A 41 21.24 -5.14 -23.28
N GLU A 42 22.14 -4.17 -23.33
CA GLU A 42 23.55 -4.39 -23.64
C GLU A 42 24.44 -3.84 -22.53
N CYS A 43 25.41 -4.64 -22.10
CA CYS A 43 26.43 -4.25 -21.13
C CYS A 43 27.81 -4.34 -21.79
N TYR A 44 28.43 -3.18 -22.01
CA TYR A 44 29.77 -3.06 -22.55
C TYR A 44 30.77 -2.94 -21.40
N LEU A 45 31.79 -3.80 -21.39
CA LEU A 45 32.82 -3.83 -20.36
C LEU A 45 34.18 -3.61 -21.00
N SER A 46 34.97 -2.69 -20.44
CA SER A 46 36.30 -2.37 -20.97
C SER A 46 37.20 -3.60 -20.98
N GLY A 47 37.86 -3.86 -22.11
CA GLY A 47 38.71 -5.04 -22.30
C GLY A 47 37.99 -6.25 -22.91
N TYR A 48 36.68 -6.15 -23.18
CA TYR A 48 35.90 -7.17 -23.86
C TYR A 48 35.30 -6.62 -25.17
N ASN A 49 35.51 -7.34 -26.27
CA ASN A 49 35.15 -6.87 -27.62
C ASN A 49 33.68 -7.08 -27.99
N GLN A 50 32.96 -7.90 -27.23
CA GLN A 50 31.55 -8.19 -27.47
C GLN A 50 30.73 -7.72 -26.26
N PRO A 51 29.65 -6.94 -26.46
CA PRO A 51 28.75 -6.60 -25.38
C PRO A 51 28.03 -7.84 -24.90
N LEU A 52 27.73 -7.86 -23.60
CA LEU A 52 26.79 -8.82 -23.05
C LEU A 52 25.39 -8.36 -23.41
N THR A 53 24.65 -9.17 -24.15
CA THR A 53 23.34 -8.80 -24.66
C THR A 53 22.26 -9.77 -24.22
N GLY A 54 21.05 -9.25 -24.01
CA GLY A 54 19.90 -10.07 -23.68
C GLY A 54 18.62 -9.26 -23.50
N GLY A 55 17.51 -9.97 -23.28
CA GLY A 55 16.21 -9.35 -23.00
C GLY A 55 16.05 -8.95 -21.53
N ARG A 56 14.80 -8.76 -21.10
CA ARG A 56 14.44 -8.40 -19.72
C ARG A 56 15.03 -9.36 -18.69
N GLU A 57 14.83 -10.67 -18.84
CA GLU A 57 15.31 -11.68 -17.88
C GLU A 57 16.84 -11.63 -17.68
N PHE A 58 17.61 -11.44 -18.75
CA PHE A 58 19.05 -11.25 -18.67
C PHE A 58 19.40 -10.01 -17.85
N PHE A 59 18.76 -8.88 -18.14
CA PHE A 59 19.03 -7.62 -17.45
C PHE A 59 18.64 -7.68 -15.97
N GLU A 60 17.48 -8.26 -15.64
CA GLU A 60 17.05 -8.45 -14.25
C GLU A 60 18.01 -9.36 -13.47
N SER A 61 18.45 -10.46 -14.11
CA SER A 61 19.45 -11.36 -13.52
C SER A 61 20.80 -10.67 -13.33
N LEU A 62 21.25 -9.86 -14.30
CA LEU A 62 22.49 -9.08 -14.21
C LEU A 62 22.43 -8.12 -13.02
N VAL A 63 21.37 -7.33 -12.95
CA VAL A 63 21.17 -6.32 -11.91
C VAL A 63 21.11 -6.95 -10.50
N ARG A 64 20.41 -8.09 -10.36
CA ARG A 64 20.35 -8.84 -9.10
C ARG A 64 21.72 -9.41 -8.70
N ALA A 65 22.42 -10.06 -9.64
CA ALA A 65 23.72 -10.66 -9.41
C ALA A 65 24.78 -9.63 -9.02
N VAL A 66 24.84 -8.49 -9.74
CA VAL A 66 25.74 -7.36 -9.43
C VAL A 66 25.49 -6.85 -8.02
N SER A 67 24.23 -6.61 -7.67
CA SER A 67 23.85 -6.02 -6.39
C SER A 67 24.10 -6.98 -5.22
N GLY A 68 23.72 -8.24 -5.37
CA GLY A 68 23.92 -9.27 -4.35
C GLY A 68 25.40 -9.52 -4.08
N TYR A 69 26.21 -9.57 -5.15
CA TYR A 69 27.66 -9.75 -5.04
C TYR A 69 28.36 -8.51 -4.46
N ALA A 70 27.95 -7.31 -4.85
CA ALA A 70 28.49 -6.07 -4.28
C ALA A 70 28.23 -5.98 -2.77
N GLN A 71 27.03 -6.37 -2.32
CA GLN A 71 26.71 -6.42 -0.89
C GLN A 71 27.61 -7.37 -0.12
N GLU A 72 27.85 -8.58 -0.63
CA GLU A 72 28.76 -9.54 0.00
C GLU A 72 30.20 -9.04 0.01
N PHE A 73 30.67 -8.54 -1.13
CA PHE A 73 32.04 -8.04 -1.27
C PHE A 73 32.34 -6.85 -0.35
N LEU A 74 31.40 -5.89 -0.24
CA LEU A 74 31.54 -4.70 0.60
C LEU A 74 31.31 -4.99 2.08
N SER A 75 30.38 -5.90 2.42
CA SER A 75 30.06 -6.22 3.82
C SER A 75 30.98 -7.28 4.43
N SER A 76 31.68 -8.07 3.61
CA SER A 76 32.37 -9.30 4.01
C SER A 76 31.46 -10.32 4.73
N VAL A 77 30.14 -10.20 4.56
CA VAL A 77 29.15 -11.15 5.09
C VAL A 77 28.64 -12.00 3.92
N PRO A 78 28.66 -13.34 4.02
CA PRO A 78 28.14 -14.21 2.96
C PRO A 78 26.68 -13.87 2.65
N ASN A 79 26.35 -13.71 1.38
CA ASN A 79 24.98 -13.49 0.93
C ASN A 79 24.45 -14.77 0.27
N PRO A 80 23.54 -15.53 0.93
CA PRO A 80 22.95 -16.72 0.33
C PRO A 80 22.18 -16.43 -0.96
N GLN A 81 21.64 -15.21 -1.12
CA GLN A 81 20.93 -14.80 -2.32
C GLN A 81 21.86 -14.52 -3.50
N ALA A 82 23.12 -14.19 -3.27
CA ALA A 82 24.12 -14.04 -4.33
C ALA A 82 24.58 -15.39 -4.92
N HIS A 83 24.18 -16.50 -4.31
CA HIS A 83 24.64 -17.86 -4.62
C HIS A 83 23.50 -18.81 -5.01
N ASN A 84 22.35 -18.30 -5.45
CA ASN A 84 21.20 -19.12 -5.82
C ASN A 84 21.40 -19.75 -7.21
N GLN A 85 22.09 -20.90 -7.26
CA GLN A 85 22.61 -21.55 -8.47
C GLN A 85 21.56 -22.21 -9.38
N GLU A 86 20.31 -22.39 -8.93
CA GLU A 86 19.38 -23.29 -9.64
C GLU A 86 18.54 -22.61 -10.74
N SER A 87 18.58 -21.29 -10.93
CA SER A 87 17.73 -20.63 -11.95
C SER A 87 18.19 -19.25 -12.46
N GLU A 88 19.42 -18.80 -12.16
CA GLU A 88 19.86 -17.45 -12.56
C GLU A 88 20.66 -17.48 -13.88
N LEU A 89 20.30 -16.59 -14.82
CA LEU A 89 20.99 -16.43 -16.11
C LEU A 89 22.39 -15.83 -15.95
N VAL A 90 22.62 -15.11 -14.85
CA VAL A 90 23.85 -14.37 -14.57
C VAL A 90 24.30 -14.67 -13.14
N GLU A 91 25.56 -15.07 -12.97
CA GLU A 91 26.19 -15.32 -11.67
C GLU A 91 27.45 -14.46 -11.49
N PHE A 92 27.78 -14.18 -10.23
CA PHE A 92 29.06 -13.59 -9.85
C PHE A 92 29.82 -14.49 -8.88
N ARG A 93 31.14 -14.60 -9.06
CA ARG A 93 32.03 -15.36 -8.17
C ARG A 93 33.28 -14.56 -7.83
N LYS A 94 33.76 -14.69 -6.60
CA LYS A 94 35.06 -14.15 -6.20
C LYS A 94 36.18 -15.10 -6.63
N VAL A 95 37.12 -14.61 -7.44
CA VAL A 95 38.28 -15.39 -7.88
C VAL A 95 39.48 -15.12 -6.96
N ASP A 96 39.75 -13.84 -6.67
CA ASP A 96 40.75 -13.41 -5.69
C ASP A 96 40.34 -12.05 -5.07
N SER A 97 41.28 -11.33 -4.44
CA SER A 97 40.98 -10.04 -3.80
C SER A 97 40.58 -8.94 -4.80
N ASN A 98 41.13 -8.97 -6.01
CA ASN A 98 40.96 -7.92 -7.01
C ASN A 98 40.31 -8.41 -8.31
N ARG A 99 39.91 -9.69 -8.38
CA ARG A 99 39.33 -10.32 -9.55
C ARG A 99 38.00 -10.99 -9.22
N HIS A 100 37.00 -10.65 -10.01
CA HIS A 100 35.61 -11.04 -9.85
C HIS A 100 35.14 -11.63 -11.17
N ARG A 101 34.56 -12.83 -11.14
CA ARG A 101 34.09 -13.50 -12.36
C ARG A 101 32.60 -13.33 -12.52
N LEU A 102 32.20 -12.74 -13.63
CA LEU A 102 30.84 -12.70 -14.15
C LEU A 102 30.64 -13.91 -15.06
N ILE A 103 29.61 -14.71 -14.81
CA ILE A 103 29.27 -15.90 -15.59
C ILE A 103 27.86 -15.72 -16.15
N ILE A 104 27.68 -15.95 -17.44
CA ILE A 104 26.37 -15.84 -18.10
C ILE A 104 26.03 -17.18 -18.73
N HIS A 105 24.92 -17.76 -18.29
CA HIS A 105 24.39 -19.02 -18.79
C HIS A 105 23.47 -18.75 -19.98
N SER A 106 23.58 -19.58 -21.02
CA SER A 106 22.61 -19.54 -22.12
C SER A 106 21.27 -20.14 -21.68
N GLU A 107 20.17 -19.46 -22.00
CA GLU A 107 18.81 -19.95 -21.78
C GLU A 107 18.60 -21.27 -22.55
N GLY A 108 18.44 -22.37 -21.82
CA GLY A 108 18.11 -23.68 -22.38
C GLY A 108 16.61 -23.81 -22.54
N ALA A 109 16.15 -24.27 -23.71
CA ALA A 109 14.73 -24.54 -23.97
C ALA A 109 14.12 -25.45 -22.88
N PRO A 110 12.86 -25.22 -22.47
CA PRO A 110 12.20 -26.01 -21.45
C PRO A 110 12.06 -27.48 -21.89
N GLU A 111 12.38 -28.40 -20.97
CA GLU A 111 12.20 -29.84 -21.15
C GLU A 111 10.72 -30.16 -21.40
N GLY A 112 10.41 -30.60 -22.63
CA GLY A 112 9.07 -31.04 -23.00
C GLY A 112 8.98 -31.45 -24.47
N PHE A 113 8.93 -32.77 -24.67
CA PHE A 113 8.73 -33.55 -25.90
C PHE A 113 9.96 -33.98 -26.71
N GLU A 114 10.04 -35.29 -26.84
CA GLU A 114 11.07 -36.09 -27.49
C GLU A 114 11.43 -35.58 -28.89
N SER A 115 12.70 -35.19 -29.06
CA SER A 115 13.34 -35.26 -30.37
C SER A 115 14.84 -35.43 -30.19
N HIS A 116 15.36 -36.54 -30.69
CA HIS A 116 16.79 -36.81 -30.78
C HIS A 116 17.49 -35.68 -31.56
N SER A 117 18.15 -34.76 -30.86
CA SER A 117 19.11 -33.85 -31.46
C SER A 117 20.22 -33.53 -30.47
N ASN A 118 21.46 -33.55 -30.97
CA ASN A 118 22.67 -33.45 -30.16
C ASN A 118 22.70 -32.18 -29.30
N ASN A 119 22.87 -32.42 -28.01
CA ASN A 119 23.04 -31.48 -26.92
C ASN A 119 24.03 -30.37 -27.26
N SER A 120 23.52 -29.24 -27.77
CA SER A 120 24.29 -28.03 -28.02
C SER A 120 24.05 -27.04 -26.89
N LYS A 121 24.34 -27.43 -25.64
CA LYS A 121 24.48 -26.45 -24.54
C LYS A 121 25.65 -25.54 -24.92
N ARG A 122 25.36 -24.29 -25.31
CA ARG A 122 26.41 -23.29 -25.51
C ARG A 122 27.17 -23.15 -24.19
N PRO A 123 28.52 -23.14 -24.22
CA PRO A 123 29.30 -22.94 -23.01
C PRO A 123 28.95 -21.58 -22.39
N PRO A 124 28.93 -21.49 -21.05
CA PRO A 124 28.69 -20.22 -20.37
C PRO A 124 29.79 -19.21 -20.75
N ILE A 125 29.40 -17.93 -20.83
CA ILE A 125 30.33 -16.84 -21.08
C ILE A 125 30.91 -16.43 -19.73
N GLU A 126 32.23 -16.54 -19.56
CA GLU A 126 32.94 -16.13 -18.34
C GLU A 126 33.78 -14.87 -18.61
N ILE A 127 33.62 -13.87 -17.75
CA ILE A 127 34.28 -12.57 -17.84
C ILE A 127 34.91 -12.26 -16.48
N ASP A 128 36.23 -12.13 -16.46
CA ASP A 128 36.95 -11.67 -15.27
C ASP A 128 37.02 -10.13 -15.26
N LEU A 129 36.47 -9.55 -14.21
CA LEU A 129 36.46 -8.12 -13.90
C LEU A 129 37.46 -7.81 -12.80
N ASN A 130 38.17 -6.70 -12.93
CA ASN A 130 38.88 -6.10 -11.79
C ASN A 130 37.92 -5.34 -10.88
N THR A 131 38.35 -4.97 -9.67
CA THR A 131 37.49 -4.27 -8.70
C THR A 131 37.00 -2.90 -9.18
N VAL A 132 37.77 -2.18 -10.00
CA VAL A 132 37.34 -0.90 -10.56
C VAL A 132 36.21 -1.12 -11.58
N GLN A 133 36.34 -2.12 -12.44
CA GLN A 133 35.31 -2.52 -13.40
C GLN A 133 34.03 -2.99 -12.71
N LEU A 134 34.16 -3.74 -11.60
CA LEU A 134 33.02 -4.13 -10.78
C LEU A 134 32.29 -2.89 -10.21
N PHE A 135 33.01 -1.92 -9.66
CA PHE A 135 32.39 -0.72 -9.09
C PHE A 135 31.76 0.17 -10.15
N ASP A 136 32.37 0.31 -11.34
CA ASP A 136 31.72 1.02 -12.46
C ASP A 136 30.43 0.32 -12.91
N LEU A 137 30.37 -1.02 -12.84
CA LEU A 137 29.16 -1.78 -13.14
C LEU A 137 28.08 -1.59 -12.05
N VAL A 138 28.46 -1.61 -10.77
CA VAL A 138 27.54 -1.30 -9.66
C VAL A 138 26.98 0.11 -9.79
N GLU A 139 27.83 1.10 -10.04
CA GLU A 139 27.42 2.50 -10.23
C GLU A 139 26.50 2.65 -11.45
N ALA A 140 26.77 1.94 -12.55
CA ALA A 140 25.88 1.96 -13.72
C ALA A 140 24.49 1.39 -13.38
N VAL A 141 24.41 0.35 -12.56
CA VAL A 141 23.16 -0.21 -12.04
C VAL A 141 22.46 0.76 -11.09
N ASP A 142 23.20 1.45 -10.21
CA ASP A 142 22.66 2.45 -9.30
C ASP A 142 22.10 3.66 -10.07
N GLN A 143 22.80 4.14 -11.10
CA GLN A 143 22.31 5.19 -11.99
C GLN A 143 21.07 4.77 -12.78
N PHE A 144 20.97 3.49 -13.16
CA PHE A 144 19.75 2.95 -13.73
C PHE A 144 18.59 3.03 -12.74
N PHE A 145 18.78 2.60 -11.49
CA PHE A 145 17.73 2.70 -10.46
C PHE A 145 17.37 4.15 -10.08
N ALA A 146 18.31 5.08 -10.23
CA ALA A 146 18.05 6.51 -10.06
C ALA A 146 17.24 7.13 -11.22
N ASP A 147 17.20 6.49 -12.39
CA ASP A 147 16.44 6.96 -13.55
C ASP A 147 15.00 6.45 -13.51
N SER A 148 14.13 7.23 -12.84
CA SER A 148 12.70 6.91 -12.68
C SER A 148 11.89 6.81 -13.99
N GLN A 149 12.51 7.08 -15.14
CA GLN A 149 11.87 7.03 -16.46
C GLN A 149 12.32 5.81 -17.30
N THR A 150 13.11 4.90 -16.72
CA THR A 150 13.59 3.70 -17.40
C THR A 150 13.26 2.47 -16.58
N LEU A 151 12.35 1.64 -17.11
CA LEU A 151 11.84 0.42 -16.47
C LEU A 151 11.38 0.65 -15.02
N PRO A 152 10.42 1.55 -14.76
CA PRO A 152 9.97 1.86 -13.41
C PRO A 152 9.31 0.67 -12.68
N GLU A 153 8.96 -0.39 -13.40
CA GLU A 153 8.47 -1.66 -12.82
C GLU A 153 9.59 -2.53 -12.23
N LEU A 154 10.85 -2.32 -12.67
CA LEU A 154 11.98 -3.11 -12.20
C LEU A 154 12.45 -2.57 -10.86
N SER A 155 12.25 -3.36 -9.79
CA SER A 155 12.70 -3.02 -8.44
C SER A 155 13.62 -4.10 -7.88
N LEU A 156 14.64 -3.66 -7.15
CA LEU A 156 15.64 -4.52 -6.53
C LEU A 156 15.23 -4.79 -5.08
N GLU A 157 14.86 -6.03 -4.75
CA GLU A 157 14.63 -6.43 -3.35
C GLU A 157 15.96 -6.66 -2.63
N LEU A 158 16.62 -5.58 -2.20
CA LEU A 158 17.83 -5.69 -1.38
C LEU A 158 17.45 -6.07 0.06
N GLN A 159 17.55 -7.36 0.39
CA GLN A 159 17.35 -7.82 1.77
C GLN A 159 18.59 -7.51 2.63
N PRO A 160 18.44 -6.93 3.84
CA PRO A 160 19.57 -6.69 4.72
C PRO A 160 20.18 -8.03 5.16
N VAL A 161 21.46 -8.24 4.83
CA VAL A 161 22.18 -9.47 5.18
C VAL A 161 22.34 -9.55 6.70
N THR A 162 21.65 -10.49 7.33
CA THR A 162 21.75 -10.66 8.79
C THR A 162 23.13 -11.21 9.15
N ARG A 163 23.85 -10.52 10.04
CA ARG A 163 25.18 -10.93 10.56
C ARG A 163 25.21 -12.26 11.34
N ARG A 164 24.15 -13.08 11.30
CA ARG A 164 24.03 -14.30 12.11
C ARG A 164 24.76 -15.52 11.56
N TYR A 165 25.42 -15.42 10.41
CA TYR A 165 26.25 -16.49 9.85
C TYR A 165 27.68 -16.00 9.61
N GLY A 166 28.39 -15.72 10.71
CA GLY A 166 29.79 -15.35 10.71
C GLY A 166 30.47 -15.79 12.01
N GLY A 167 30.97 -17.03 12.03
CA GLY A 167 32.04 -17.46 12.94
C GLY A 167 31.74 -17.52 14.44
N ALA A 168 30.82 -18.38 14.87
CA ALA A 168 30.71 -18.79 16.28
C ALA A 168 30.89 -20.31 16.44
N SER A 169 32.01 -20.86 15.96
CA SER A 169 32.33 -22.28 16.18
C SER A 169 33.82 -22.64 16.10
N GLN A 170 34.75 -21.73 16.44
CA GLN A 170 36.17 -22.09 16.64
C GLN A 170 36.90 -21.41 17.83
N ALA A 171 36.18 -20.71 18.72
CA ALA A 171 36.81 -20.13 19.92
C ALA A 171 36.12 -20.59 21.21
N LEU A 172 35.87 -21.90 21.31
CA LEU A 172 35.80 -22.57 22.62
C LEU A 172 37.01 -23.49 22.70
N ILE A 173 38.08 -23.00 23.33
CA ILE A 173 38.95 -23.72 24.29
C ILE A 173 40.02 -22.73 24.76
N ARG A 174 40.18 -22.62 26.08
CA ARG A 174 41.01 -21.70 26.88
C ARG A 174 40.38 -20.35 27.19
N GLN A 175 39.70 -20.25 28.32
CA GLN A 175 40.35 -20.01 29.62
C GLN A 175 39.27 -19.83 30.68
N ALA A 176 39.27 -20.73 31.66
CA ALA A 176 38.35 -20.72 32.79
C ALA A 176 39.05 -20.12 34.03
N VAL A 177 38.49 -19.00 34.53
CA VAL A 177 38.31 -18.60 35.97
C VAL A 177 39.58 -18.22 36.78
N PRO A 178 39.56 -17.42 37.90
CA PRO A 178 38.58 -16.49 38.52
C PRO A 178 39.14 -15.09 38.93
N ALA A 179 38.25 -14.12 39.22
CA ALA A 179 38.25 -13.22 40.41
C ALA A 179 37.01 -12.29 40.30
N ALA A 180 35.88 -12.51 40.99
CA ALA A 180 35.64 -12.39 42.43
C ALA A 180 35.88 -10.99 43.02
N VAL A 181 35.33 -9.91 42.44
CA VAL A 181 34.97 -8.67 43.17
C VAL A 181 33.78 -8.02 42.46
N GLY A 182 32.67 -7.77 43.15
CA GLY A 182 31.54 -7.01 42.58
C GLY A 182 30.17 -7.18 43.22
N VAL A 183 30.07 -7.86 44.37
CA VAL A 183 28.80 -8.00 45.12
C VAL A 183 28.96 -7.36 46.50
N SER A 184 29.02 -6.04 46.57
CA SER A 184 29.03 -5.32 47.86
C SER A 184 28.67 -3.84 47.76
N SER A 185 27.64 -3.45 46.99
CA SER A 185 27.20 -2.04 46.94
C SER A 185 25.70 -1.82 46.71
N LEU A 186 24.86 -2.84 46.93
CA LEU A 186 23.39 -2.72 46.80
C LEU A 186 22.66 -3.29 48.02
N ALA A 187 23.06 -2.86 49.22
CA ALA A 187 22.36 -3.18 50.47
C ALA A 187 22.18 -1.98 51.43
N VAL A 188 22.55 -0.75 51.04
CA VAL A 188 22.47 0.43 51.94
C VAL A 188 21.51 1.53 51.45
N ALA A 189 20.94 1.42 50.25
CA ALA A 189 19.97 2.42 49.76
C ALA A 189 18.48 2.14 50.17
N ALA A 190 18.21 1.10 50.96
CA ALA A 190 16.85 0.76 51.40
C ALA A 190 16.43 1.41 52.73
N ILE A 191 17.35 2.06 53.46
CA ILE A 191 17.07 2.65 54.78
C ILE A 191 16.78 4.17 54.72
N ALA A 192 17.13 4.85 53.62
CA ALA A 192 16.97 6.32 53.52
C ALA A 192 15.56 6.80 53.13
N PHE A 193 14.69 5.96 52.57
CA PHE A 193 13.35 6.38 52.11
C PHE A 193 12.23 6.24 53.16
N ASN A 194 12.53 5.78 54.38
CA ASN A 194 11.53 5.63 55.45
C ASN A 194 11.45 6.82 56.43
N LEU A 195 12.25 7.87 56.20
CA LEU A 195 12.29 9.10 57.02
C LEU A 195 11.79 10.35 56.29
N ILE A 196 11.31 10.21 55.05
CA ILE A 196 10.71 11.31 54.29
C ILE A 196 9.18 11.23 54.47
N PRO A 197 8.54 12.21 55.12
CA PRO A 197 7.09 12.23 55.24
C PRO A 197 6.45 12.28 53.85
N PRO A 198 5.42 11.46 53.56
CA PRO A 198 4.72 11.55 52.29
C PRO A 198 4.06 12.93 52.15
N PRO A 199 4.16 13.58 50.96
CA PRO A 199 3.56 14.88 50.74
C PRO A 199 2.03 14.80 50.82
N GLN A 200 1.42 15.75 51.54
CA GLN A 200 -0.04 15.82 51.67
C GLN A 200 -0.67 16.39 50.40
N ILE A 201 -1.60 15.63 49.82
CA ILE A 201 -2.44 16.06 48.69
C ILE A 201 -3.50 17.01 49.23
N ARG A 202 -3.48 18.27 48.82
CA ARG A 202 -4.50 19.28 49.19
C ARG A 202 -5.60 19.30 48.11
N PRO A 203 -6.88 19.05 48.45
CA PRO A 203 -7.99 19.18 47.49
C PRO A 203 -8.16 20.63 47.03
N PRO A 204 -8.60 20.88 45.77
CA PRO A 204 -8.92 22.22 45.30
C PRO A 204 -10.11 22.82 46.08
N GLN A 205 -9.94 24.04 46.55
CA GLN A 205 -11.01 24.84 47.16
C GLN A 205 -11.97 25.35 46.06
N PRO A 206 -13.31 25.24 46.24
CA PRO A 206 -14.27 25.82 45.32
C PRO A 206 -14.26 27.36 45.41
N GLN A 207 -14.20 28.02 44.24
CA GLN A 207 -14.28 29.47 44.10
C GLN A 207 -15.74 29.92 43.92
N PRO A 208 -16.24 30.90 44.69
CA PRO A 208 -17.60 31.41 44.54
C PRO A 208 -17.79 32.29 43.30
N GLU A 209 -18.98 32.21 42.72
CA GLU A 209 -19.54 33.07 41.68
C GLU A 209 -19.46 34.57 42.02
N LYS A 210 -19.16 35.40 41.01
CA LYS A 210 -19.68 36.77 40.87
C LYS A 210 -19.99 37.13 39.41
N GLN A 211 -21.26 36.89 39.08
CA GLN A 211 -22.21 37.68 38.28
C GLN A 211 -21.74 38.95 37.53
N SER A 212 -21.84 38.87 36.19
CA SER A 212 -22.54 39.76 35.23
C SER A 212 -22.63 41.29 35.43
N SER A 213 -22.24 42.04 34.40
CA SER A 213 -23.01 43.20 33.89
C SER A 213 -22.54 43.69 32.52
N SER A 214 -23.47 43.73 31.56
CA SER A 214 -23.48 44.47 30.29
C SER A 214 -23.56 45.99 30.50
N THR A 215 -23.03 46.83 29.59
CA THR A 215 -23.70 48.05 29.05
C THR A 215 -22.98 48.61 27.80
N THR A 216 -23.80 49.06 26.87
CA THR A 216 -23.66 49.60 25.51
C THR A 216 -23.09 51.04 25.41
N ASN A 217 -22.41 51.41 24.30
CA ASN A 217 -22.83 52.45 23.32
C ASN A 217 -21.68 53.12 22.51
N ASN A 218 -21.88 53.09 21.17
CA ASN A 218 -21.56 54.02 20.07
C ASN A 218 -20.62 55.23 20.25
N ILE A 219 -19.87 55.56 19.18
CA ILE A 219 -19.99 56.77 18.33
C ILE A 219 -19.08 56.65 17.08
N THR A 220 -19.60 57.05 15.91
CA THR A 220 -18.97 57.19 14.57
C THR A 220 -18.77 58.70 14.26
N PRO A 221 -18.34 59.14 13.04
CA PRO A 221 -17.01 59.30 12.39
C PRO A 221 -16.51 60.78 12.37
N PRO A 222 -15.46 61.15 11.58
CA PRO A 222 -15.73 61.72 10.24
C PRO A 222 -14.73 61.40 9.09
N ALA A 223 -15.29 61.56 7.88
CA ALA A 223 -14.77 61.78 6.50
C ALA A 223 -13.50 62.65 6.34
N SER A 224 -12.82 62.86 5.19
CA SER A 224 -12.75 62.37 3.79
C SER A 224 -11.77 63.32 3.03
N ALA A 225 -11.31 62.90 1.84
CA ALA A 225 -10.69 63.65 0.71
C ALA A 225 -9.15 63.52 0.54
N ALA A 226 -8.64 62.76 -0.46
CA ALA A 226 -8.48 63.06 -1.91
C ALA A 226 -7.04 63.60 -2.21
N ALA A 227 -6.26 63.27 -3.25
CA ALA A 227 -6.45 62.56 -4.52
C ALA A 227 -5.07 62.17 -5.19
N THR A 228 -5.01 61.00 -5.86
CA THR A 228 -4.38 60.61 -7.19
C THR A 228 -2.93 60.99 -7.64
N PRO A 229 -2.31 60.35 -8.69
CA PRO A 229 -2.44 59.00 -9.32
C PRO A 229 -1.11 58.29 -9.80
N ILE A 230 -1.26 57.11 -10.47
CA ILE A 230 -0.38 56.34 -11.42
C ILE A 230 0.75 55.47 -10.76
N ALA A 231 0.93 54.15 -10.98
CA ALA A 231 0.94 53.37 -12.22
C ALA A 231 0.54 51.87 -12.09
N VAL A 232 0.25 51.32 -13.27
CA VAL A 232 -0.29 50.01 -13.70
C VAL A 232 0.65 48.81 -13.44
N ALA A 233 0.09 47.69 -12.98
CA ALA A 233 0.49 46.34 -13.41
C ALA A 233 -0.66 45.34 -13.25
N THR A 234 -1.10 44.79 -14.38
CA THR A 234 -2.12 43.75 -14.56
C THR A 234 -1.56 42.37 -14.19
N PRO A 235 -2.38 41.46 -13.62
CA PRO A 235 -2.36 40.09 -14.11
C PRO A 235 -3.76 39.58 -14.47
N THR A 236 -3.88 39.19 -15.73
CA THR A 236 -5.03 38.55 -16.39
C THR A 236 -5.07 37.05 -16.02
N PRO A 237 -6.25 36.41 -15.94
CA PRO A 237 -6.42 35.07 -15.37
C PRO A 237 -6.01 33.98 -16.36
N THR A 238 -5.62 32.80 -15.87
CA THR A 238 -5.49 31.61 -16.71
C THR A 238 -6.03 30.37 -16.00
N SER A 239 -6.99 29.75 -16.68
CA SER A 239 -7.70 28.53 -16.35
C SER A 239 -6.79 27.30 -16.31
N THR A 240 -7.00 26.52 -15.24
CA THR A 240 -7.18 25.05 -15.19
C THR A 240 -6.45 24.17 -16.21
N ALA A 241 -5.37 23.51 -15.76
CA ALA A 241 -4.68 22.44 -16.47
C ALA A 241 -4.94 21.08 -15.80
N ASN A 242 -5.34 20.11 -16.63
CA ASN A 242 -5.68 18.72 -16.33
C ASN A 242 -4.48 17.90 -15.85
N THR A 243 -4.62 17.33 -14.66
CA THR A 243 -3.73 16.35 -14.05
C THR A 243 -4.31 14.93 -14.30
N LYS A 244 -3.49 13.87 -14.29
CA LYS A 244 -3.90 12.45 -14.39
C LYS A 244 -3.15 11.66 -13.30
N PRO A 245 -3.68 10.53 -12.76
CA PRO A 245 -3.14 9.81 -11.60
C PRO A 245 -1.65 9.52 -11.64
N ALA A 246 -0.89 10.07 -10.70
CA ALA A 246 0.43 9.55 -10.38
C ALA A 246 0.23 8.27 -9.55
N VAL A 247 0.82 7.15 -9.98
CA VAL A 247 1.00 5.98 -9.10
C VAL A 247 1.97 6.43 -8.02
N GLN A 248 1.45 6.72 -6.83
CA GLN A 248 2.27 7.13 -5.71
C GLN A 248 2.96 5.88 -5.17
N ASP A 249 4.29 5.91 -5.01
CA ASP A 249 5.04 4.79 -4.44
C ASP A 249 4.47 4.46 -3.05
N LEU A 250 3.72 3.36 -2.98
CA LEU A 250 2.98 2.96 -1.80
C LEU A 250 3.93 2.74 -0.62
N GLU A 251 5.13 2.21 -0.84
CA GLU A 251 6.08 1.97 0.24
C GLU A 251 6.65 3.29 0.77
N ALA A 252 6.95 4.25 -0.10
CA ALA A 252 7.36 5.59 0.32
C ALA A 252 6.25 6.29 1.13
N LEU A 253 4.98 6.15 0.74
CA LEU A 253 3.85 6.67 1.50
C LEU A 253 3.72 5.99 2.86
N LEU A 254 3.70 4.65 2.90
CA LEU A 254 3.52 3.89 4.15
C LEU A 254 4.65 4.13 5.17
N ASN A 255 5.85 4.53 4.73
CA ASN A 255 6.96 4.91 5.62
C ASN A 255 6.85 6.34 6.17
N THR A 256 5.99 7.17 5.60
CA THR A 256 5.87 8.59 5.96
C THR A 256 4.58 8.93 6.71
N VAL A 257 3.55 8.08 6.65
CA VAL A 257 2.26 8.30 7.33
C VAL A 257 1.87 7.14 8.26
N PRO A 258 1.09 7.41 9.33
CA PRO A 258 0.64 6.35 10.23
C PRO A 258 -0.37 5.40 9.56
N GLU A 259 -0.36 4.14 9.98
CA GLU A 259 -1.33 3.12 9.53
C GLU A 259 -2.68 3.29 10.25
N ILE A 260 -3.78 3.29 9.50
CA ILE A 260 -5.12 3.22 10.08
C ILE A 260 -5.34 1.81 10.62
N THR A 261 -5.53 1.70 11.94
CA THR A 261 -5.71 0.41 12.63
C THR A 261 -7.02 0.31 13.42
N ASP A 262 -7.81 1.40 13.45
CA ASP A 262 -9.12 1.39 14.11
C ASP A 262 -10.08 0.41 13.39
N PRO A 263 -10.64 -0.60 14.09
CA PRO A 263 -11.45 -1.63 13.46
C PRO A 263 -12.70 -1.12 12.76
N SER A 264 -13.32 -0.07 13.29
CA SER A 264 -14.55 0.51 12.77
C SER A 264 -14.27 1.30 11.49
N GLN A 265 -13.20 2.11 11.48
CA GLN A 265 -12.69 2.75 10.27
C GLN A 265 -12.27 1.71 9.22
N LEU A 266 -11.52 0.67 9.60
CA LEU A 266 -11.10 -0.40 8.69
C LEU A 266 -12.29 -1.13 8.06
N ARG A 267 -13.40 -1.32 8.77
CA ARG A 267 -14.62 -1.93 8.20
C ARG A 267 -15.28 -1.04 7.15
N ALA A 268 -15.43 0.25 7.44
CA ALA A 268 -16.00 1.19 6.49
C ALA A 268 -15.12 1.28 5.23
N LEU A 269 -13.80 1.37 5.40
CA LEU A 269 -12.84 1.37 4.30
C LEU A 269 -12.87 0.05 3.51
N ASN A 270 -12.98 -1.11 4.17
CA ASN A 270 -13.11 -2.41 3.49
C ASN A 270 -14.31 -2.40 2.52
N ARG A 271 -15.48 -1.96 3.02
CA ARG A 271 -16.70 -1.80 2.20
C ARG A 271 -16.47 -0.88 1.02
N GLN A 272 -15.76 0.24 1.20
CA GLN A 272 -15.47 1.18 0.12
C GLN A 272 -14.53 0.58 -0.93
N VAL A 273 -13.46 -0.08 -0.51
CA VAL A 273 -12.52 -0.74 -1.42
C VAL A 273 -13.25 -1.79 -2.24
N TYR A 274 -14.08 -2.62 -1.60
CA TYR A 274 -14.91 -3.59 -2.30
C TYR A 274 -15.82 -2.92 -3.33
N ASN A 275 -16.56 -1.88 -2.92
CA ASN A 275 -17.53 -1.19 -3.78
C ASN A 275 -16.89 -0.41 -4.94
N GLN A 276 -15.60 -0.07 -4.84
CA GLN A 276 -14.83 0.55 -5.94
C GLN A 276 -14.31 -0.51 -6.92
N ILE A 277 -13.74 -1.60 -6.41
CA ILE A 277 -13.06 -2.62 -7.24
C ILE A 277 -14.07 -3.57 -7.89
N HIS A 278 -15.05 -4.06 -7.14
CA HIS A 278 -16.01 -5.05 -7.60
C HIS A 278 -16.73 -4.65 -8.90
N PRO A 279 -17.36 -3.45 -9.02
CA PRO A 279 -18.02 -3.07 -10.27
C PRO A 279 -17.03 -2.77 -11.41
N ALA A 280 -15.79 -2.38 -11.10
CA ALA A 280 -14.77 -2.11 -12.10
C ALA A 280 -14.18 -3.39 -12.70
N TRP A 281 -14.22 -4.51 -11.96
CA TRP A 281 -13.75 -5.81 -12.44
C TRP A 281 -14.81 -6.50 -13.31
N THR A 282 -14.85 -6.15 -14.59
CA THR A 282 -15.82 -6.71 -15.56
C THR A 282 -15.37 -8.06 -16.14
N ASN A 283 -14.07 -8.21 -16.40
CA ASN A 283 -13.49 -9.44 -16.94
C ASN A 283 -13.04 -10.38 -15.81
N ARG A 284 -14.00 -11.06 -15.20
CA ARG A 284 -13.76 -11.95 -14.04
C ARG A 284 -13.40 -13.39 -14.41
N SER A 285 -13.67 -13.76 -15.66
CA SER A 285 -13.38 -15.09 -16.20
C SER A 285 -11.98 -15.10 -16.80
N GLY A 286 -11.23 -16.20 -16.59
CA GLY A 286 -9.94 -16.42 -17.25
C GLY A 286 -8.70 -16.30 -16.36
N LEU A 287 -8.88 -16.03 -15.06
CA LEU A 287 -7.78 -16.14 -14.12
C LEU A 287 -7.39 -17.61 -13.94
N LYS A 288 -6.15 -17.93 -14.32
CA LYS A 288 -5.56 -19.27 -14.11
C LYS A 288 -5.18 -19.50 -12.65
N GLU A 289 -4.81 -18.42 -11.97
CA GLU A 289 -4.38 -18.41 -10.57
C GLU A 289 -4.95 -17.18 -9.85
N GLU A 290 -4.91 -17.19 -8.52
CA GLU A 290 -5.35 -16.06 -7.73
C GLU A 290 -4.36 -14.90 -7.83
N LEU A 291 -4.87 -13.68 -8.00
CA LEU A 291 -4.03 -12.49 -8.02
C LEU A 291 -4.19 -11.76 -6.68
N ILE A 292 -3.11 -11.69 -5.89
CA ILE A 292 -3.11 -11.12 -4.54
C ILE A 292 -2.37 -9.79 -4.55
N TYR A 293 -3.01 -8.74 -4.06
CA TYR A 293 -2.44 -7.40 -3.95
C TYR A 293 -2.57 -6.83 -2.54
N ARG A 294 -1.58 -6.03 -2.15
CA ARG A 294 -1.61 -5.13 -1.00
C ARG A 294 -1.99 -3.74 -1.50
N LEU A 295 -3.07 -3.17 -0.98
CA LEU A 295 -3.54 -1.83 -1.33
C LEU A 295 -3.31 -0.87 -0.17
N GLY A 296 -2.89 0.35 -0.48
CA GLY A 296 -2.97 1.50 0.42
C GLY A 296 -4.24 2.30 0.14
N VAL A 297 -4.95 2.66 1.20
CA VAL A 297 -6.24 3.36 1.12
C VAL A 297 -6.25 4.51 2.13
N ALA A 298 -6.48 5.73 1.68
CA ALA A 298 -6.60 6.91 2.55
C ALA A 298 -7.89 6.85 3.40
N ALA A 299 -8.04 7.73 4.40
CA ALA A 299 -9.20 7.71 5.30
C ALA A 299 -10.51 8.11 4.59
N ASP A 300 -10.43 8.84 3.47
CA ASP A 300 -11.57 9.12 2.58
C ASP A 300 -11.99 7.90 1.71
N GLY A 301 -11.21 6.82 1.74
CA GLY A 301 -11.43 5.61 0.94
C GLY A 301 -10.77 5.62 -0.44
N ALA A 302 -9.99 6.65 -0.79
CA ALA A 302 -9.24 6.67 -2.03
C ALA A 302 -8.13 5.60 -2.03
N ILE A 303 -8.02 4.82 -3.12
CA ILE A 303 -6.95 3.85 -3.29
C ILE A 303 -5.71 4.59 -3.78
N VAL A 304 -4.72 4.76 -2.90
CA VAL A 304 -3.54 5.60 -3.18
C VAL A 304 -2.41 4.84 -3.86
N GLY A 305 -2.43 3.51 -3.77
CA GLY A 305 -1.44 2.65 -4.39
C GLY A 305 -1.78 1.18 -4.19
N TYR A 306 -1.15 0.32 -4.98
CA TYR A 306 -1.19 -1.13 -4.80
C TYR A 306 0.17 -1.76 -5.12
N LYS A 307 0.42 -2.94 -4.57
CA LYS A 307 1.59 -3.78 -4.82
C LYS A 307 1.17 -5.23 -4.93
N ALA A 308 1.68 -5.94 -5.91
CA ALA A 308 1.45 -7.38 -6.04
C ALA A 308 2.17 -8.14 -4.92
N VAL A 309 1.54 -9.20 -4.42
CA VAL A 309 2.06 -10.02 -3.32
C VAL A 309 2.58 -11.36 -3.83
N ASN A 310 2.00 -11.90 -4.90
CA ASN A 310 2.45 -13.13 -5.55
C ASN A 310 2.90 -12.89 -7.00
N LYS A 311 3.66 -13.83 -7.55
CA LYS A 311 4.23 -13.76 -8.90
C LYS A 311 3.15 -13.58 -9.97
N GLU A 312 2.02 -14.24 -9.79
CA GLU A 312 0.91 -14.22 -10.74
C GLU A 312 0.25 -12.85 -10.77
N ALA A 313 0.14 -12.17 -9.63
CA ALA A 313 -0.34 -10.79 -9.56
C ALA A 313 0.57 -9.81 -10.31
N ASN A 314 1.89 -10.00 -10.29
CA ASN A 314 2.80 -9.18 -11.10
C ASN A 314 2.50 -9.30 -12.61
N LEU A 315 2.28 -10.52 -13.08
CA LEU A 315 1.97 -10.80 -14.49
C LEU A 315 0.52 -10.47 -14.86
N GLY A 316 -0.37 -10.50 -13.87
CA GLY A 316 -1.82 -10.42 -14.04
C GLY A 316 -2.43 -9.04 -13.80
N VAL A 317 -1.63 -7.99 -13.58
CA VAL A 317 -2.15 -6.65 -13.24
C VAL A 317 -3.14 -6.10 -14.26
N SER A 318 -2.89 -6.35 -15.55
CA SER A 318 -3.76 -5.95 -16.67
C SER A 318 -5.12 -6.66 -16.68
N GLN A 319 -5.26 -7.77 -15.94
CA GLN A 319 -6.50 -8.52 -15.77
C GLN A 319 -7.33 -8.02 -14.58
N THR A 320 -6.81 -7.05 -13.83
CA THR A 320 -7.49 -6.43 -12.68
C THR A 320 -7.89 -4.99 -13.01
N PRO A 321 -8.93 -4.45 -12.34
CA PRO A 321 -9.28 -3.05 -12.48
C PRO A 321 -8.38 -2.11 -11.67
N LEU A 322 -7.40 -2.63 -10.90
CA LEU A 322 -6.59 -1.84 -9.97
C LEU A 322 -5.95 -0.59 -10.60
N PRO A 323 -5.37 -0.65 -11.82
CA PRO A 323 -4.81 0.54 -12.47
C PRO A 323 -5.83 1.67 -12.69
N ASN A 324 -7.11 1.31 -12.85
CA ASN A 324 -8.19 2.25 -13.21
C ASN A 324 -8.90 2.84 -11.99
N VAL A 325 -8.71 2.27 -10.80
CA VAL A 325 -9.33 2.74 -9.54
C VAL A 325 -8.35 3.50 -8.65
N LEU A 326 -7.11 3.70 -9.10
CA LEU A 326 -6.12 4.51 -8.39
C LEU A 326 -6.55 5.97 -8.29
N TYR A 327 -6.21 6.56 -7.14
CA TYR A 327 -6.40 7.96 -6.82
C TYR A 327 -5.86 8.89 -7.91
N ASN A 328 -6.67 9.86 -8.33
CA ASN A 328 -6.27 10.90 -9.25
C ASN A 328 -5.93 12.21 -8.52
N PRO A 329 -4.65 12.64 -8.44
CA PRO A 329 -4.24 13.92 -7.86
C PRO A 329 -4.81 15.13 -8.58
N ALA A 330 -5.46 14.93 -9.73
CA ALA A 330 -6.07 15.99 -10.51
C ALA A 330 -7.42 16.47 -10.03
N SER A 331 -8.17 15.56 -9.43
CA SER A 331 -9.54 15.80 -9.02
C SER A 331 -9.63 16.07 -7.52
N ARG A 332 -8.51 16.00 -6.77
CA ARG A 332 -8.49 16.06 -5.31
C ARG A 332 -7.18 16.63 -4.74
N PRO A 333 -7.20 17.22 -3.52
CA PRO A 333 -6.02 17.77 -2.85
C PRO A 333 -4.94 16.71 -2.58
N PRO A 334 -3.64 17.06 -2.60
CA PRO A 334 -2.55 16.10 -2.36
C PRO A 334 -2.62 15.44 -0.97
N ILE A 335 -2.47 14.10 -0.91
CA ILE A 335 -2.62 13.24 0.27
C ILE A 335 -1.37 13.27 1.18
N SER A 336 -0.66 14.38 1.28
CA SER A 336 0.73 14.36 1.80
C SER A 336 0.88 14.11 3.31
N LYS A 337 -0.20 13.90 4.08
CA LYS A 337 -0.13 13.68 5.55
C LYS A 337 -1.26 12.82 6.12
N GLU A 338 -2.08 12.17 5.30
CA GLU A 338 -3.23 11.42 5.80
C GLU A 338 -2.84 10.00 6.21
N PRO A 339 -3.38 9.46 7.32
CA PRO A 339 -3.20 8.06 7.67
C PRO A 339 -3.67 7.13 6.53
N ILE A 340 -2.96 6.02 6.32
CA ILE A 340 -3.28 5.06 5.27
C ILE A 340 -3.64 3.70 5.89
N ALA A 341 -4.81 3.18 5.53
CA ALA A 341 -5.20 1.79 5.79
C ALA A 341 -4.57 0.86 4.76
N GLN A 342 -4.29 -0.38 5.15
CA GLN A 342 -3.77 -1.40 4.25
C GLN A 342 -4.77 -2.53 4.10
N PHE A 343 -4.99 -2.98 2.85
CA PHE A 343 -5.89 -4.07 2.52
C PHE A 343 -5.20 -5.14 1.70
N ARG A 344 -5.51 -6.41 1.99
CA ARG A 344 -5.27 -7.54 1.10
C ARG A 344 -6.48 -7.70 0.19
N VAL A 345 -6.25 -7.63 -1.11
CA VAL A 345 -7.25 -7.86 -2.16
C VAL A 345 -6.88 -9.12 -2.94
N VAL A 346 -7.84 -10.03 -3.09
CA VAL A 346 -7.66 -11.27 -3.84
C VAL A 346 -8.68 -11.33 -4.98
N PHE A 347 -8.16 -11.46 -6.19
CA PHE A 347 -8.94 -11.79 -7.37
C PHE A 347 -8.87 -13.30 -7.57
N THR A 348 -9.93 -14.02 -7.23
CA THR A 348 -9.93 -15.49 -7.26
C THR A 348 -10.18 -16.02 -8.68
N THR A 349 -9.74 -17.26 -8.94
CA THR A 349 -10.01 -17.97 -10.20
C THR A 349 -11.50 -18.19 -10.49
N ARG A 350 -12.33 -18.13 -9.44
CA ARG A 350 -13.79 -18.24 -9.52
C ARG A 350 -14.48 -16.91 -9.82
N GLY A 351 -13.73 -15.83 -10.07
CA GLY A 351 -14.28 -14.50 -10.31
C GLY A 351 -14.91 -13.84 -9.08
N VAL A 352 -14.55 -14.31 -7.87
CA VAL A 352 -14.94 -13.71 -6.59
C VAL A 352 -13.85 -12.74 -6.16
N LEU A 353 -14.25 -11.54 -5.77
CA LEU A 353 -13.37 -10.54 -5.16
C LEU A 353 -13.39 -10.75 -3.64
N GLU A 354 -12.22 -10.82 -3.02
CA GLU A 354 -12.09 -10.83 -1.56
C GLU A 354 -11.28 -9.62 -1.11
N VAL A 355 -11.76 -8.92 -0.07
CA VAL A 355 -11.11 -7.75 0.49
C VAL A 355 -11.05 -7.89 2.01
N SER A 356 -9.86 -7.75 2.58
CA SER A 356 -9.62 -7.86 4.02
C SER A 356 -8.55 -6.88 4.48
N PRO A 357 -8.58 -6.37 5.72
CA PRO A 357 -7.46 -5.59 6.25
C PRO A 357 -6.18 -6.40 6.23
N TRP A 358 -5.04 -5.77 5.92
CA TRP A 358 -3.76 -6.45 5.74
C TRP A 358 -3.33 -7.25 6.98
N ARG A 359 -3.53 -6.68 8.17
CA ARG A 359 -3.23 -7.32 9.46
C ARG A 359 -4.45 -8.01 10.09
N GLY A 360 -5.55 -8.13 9.35
CA GLY A 360 -6.85 -8.50 9.91
C GLY A 360 -7.40 -7.44 10.88
N TYR A 361 -8.44 -7.81 11.63
CA TYR A 361 -9.00 -6.96 12.67
C TYR A 361 -8.30 -7.27 14.00
N ALA A 362 -7.63 -6.27 14.60
CA ALA A 362 -6.92 -6.44 15.87
C ALA A 362 -7.84 -6.88 17.03
N ARG A 363 -9.12 -6.53 16.94
CA ARG A 363 -10.21 -6.93 17.84
C ARG A 363 -11.51 -6.96 17.07
N THR A 364 -12.50 -7.66 17.60
CA THR A 364 -13.88 -7.59 17.09
C THR A 364 -14.29 -6.12 17.02
N PRO A 365 -14.74 -5.62 15.86
CA PRO A 365 -15.02 -4.20 15.71
C PRO A 365 -15.99 -3.72 16.77
N GLU A 366 -15.61 -2.65 17.48
CA GLU A 366 -16.55 -1.92 18.31
C GLU A 366 -17.58 -1.32 17.34
N VAL A 367 -18.84 -1.69 17.55
CA VAL A 367 -19.93 -1.05 16.82
C VAL A 367 -19.83 0.45 17.04
N VAL A 368 -19.93 1.22 15.96
CA VAL A 368 -19.75 2.68 16.02
C VAL A 368 -20.71 3.25 17.06
N GLY A 369 -20.19 3.96 18.06
CA GLY A 369 -20.98 4.64 19.09
C GLY A 369 -21.42 3.79 20.29
N ALA A 370 -21.95 4.47 21.32
CA ALA A 370 -22.52 3.79 22.48
C ALA A 370 -23.76 2.97 22.08
N LYS A 371 -23.95 1.77 22.63
CA LYS A 371 -25.13 0.96 22.29
C LYS A 371 -26.38 1.57 22.94
N ILE A 372 -27.43 1.81 22.15
CA ILE A 372 -28.76 2.06 22.68
C ILE A 372 -29.29 0.75 23.28
N THR A 373 -29.48 0.72 24.60
CA THR A 373 -29.89 -0.49 25.34
C THR A 373 -31.34 -0.48 25.82
N ASP A 374 -32.04 0.66 25.76
CA ASP A 374 -33.44 0.74 26.18
C ASP A 374 -34.33 -0.12 25.26
N SER A 375 -35.01 -1.11 25.84
CA SER A 375 -35.79 -2.09 25.07
C SER A 375 -36.98 -1.48 24.32
N ASN A 376 -37.60 -0.42 24.84
CA ASN A 376 -38.73 0.23 24.18
C ASN A 376 -38.25 1.04 22.98
N ILE A 377 -37.14 1.77 23.16
CA ILE A 377 -36.49 2.51 22.08
C ILE A 377 -36.02 1.55 20.99
N VAL A 378 -35.32 0.46 21.35
CA VAL A 378 -34.82 -0.53 20.39
C VAL A 378 -35.98 -1.18 19.61
N LYS A 379 -37.10 -1.51 20.26
CA LYS A 379 -38.27 -2.09 19.58
C LYS A 379 -38.90 -1.11 18.59
N SER A 380 -39.04 0.16 18.98
CA SER A 380 -39.54 1.22 18.10
C SER A 380 -38.62 1.44 16.90
N LEU A 381 -37.30 1.50 17.13
CA LEU A 381 -36.29 1.65 16.08
C LEU A 381 -36.27 0.46 15.12
N ASN A 382 -36.45 -0.77 15.63
CA ASN A 382 -36.57 -1.97 14.79
C ASN A 382 -37.76 -1.84 13.83
N GLN A 383 -38.96 -1.54 14.36
CA GLN A 383 -40.17 -1.38 13.55
C GLN A 383 -40.01 -0.26 12.52
N LYS A 384 -39.44 0.88 12.92
CA LYS A 384 -39.17 2.00 12.02
C LYS A 384 -38.23 1.59 10.89
N LEU A 385 -37.09 0.97 11.22
CA LEU A 385 -36.13 0.48 10.24
C LEU A 385 -36.77 -0.52 9.26
N TYR A 386 -37.54 -1.49 9.77
CA TYR A 386 -38.26 -2.45 8.93
C TYR A 386 -39.18 -1.72 7.93
N ASN A 387 -40.02 -0.81 8.43
CA ASN A 387 -40.97 -0.08 7.58
C ASN A 387 -40.26 0.75 6.51
N THR A 388 -39.21 1.49 6.89
CA THR A 388 -38.45 2.33 5.96
C THR A 388 -37.77 1.50 4.90
N VAL A 389 -37.01 0.46 5.29
CA VAL A 389 -36.32 -0.43 4.32
C VAL A 389 -37.34 -1.12 3.42
N ARG A 390 -38.45 -1.61 3.98
CA ARG A 390 -39.49 -2.30 3.20
C ARG A 390 -40.16 -1.38 2.18
N GLN A 391 -40.43 -0.13 2.55
CA GLN A 391 -41.04 0.85 1.66
C GLN A 391 -40.11 1.22 0.51
N THR A 392 -38.79 1.26 0.73
CA THR A 392 -37.79 1.59 -0.30
C THR A 392 -37.36 0.37 -1.12
N TRP A 393 -37.48 -0.84 -0.57
CA TRP A 393 -37.09 -2.07 -1.25
C TRP A 393 -38.14 -2.50 -2.28
N SER A 394 -37.97 -2.02 -3.50
CA SER A 394 -38.85 -2.28 -4.64
C SER A 394 -38.07 -2.83 -5.83
N GLY A 395 -38.71 -3.68 -6.64
CA GLY A 395 -38.14 -4.20 -7.89
C GLY A 395 -37.94 -5.71 -7.89
N THR A 396 -37.46 -6.22 -9.02
CA THR A 396 -37.02 -7.61 -9.19
C THR A 396 -35.56 -7.73 -8.82
N HIS A 397 -35.23 -8.70 -7.97
CA HIS A 397 -33.87 -8.98 -7.53
C HIS A 397 -33.41 -10.32 -8.13
N THR A 398 -32.11 -10.48 -8.30
CA THR A 398 -31.50 -11.65 -8.95
C THR A 398 -30.75 -12.57 -7.99
N PHE A 399 -30.55 -12.13 -6.75
CA PHE A 399 -29.84 -12.93 -5.75
C PHE A 399 -30.64 -14.16 -5.31
N THR A 400 -29.94 -15.29 -5.15
CA THR A 400 -30.53 -16.60 -4.80
C THR A 400 -30.25 -17.03 -3.37
N ARG A 401 -29.54 -16.20 -2.59
CA ARG A 401 -29.15 -16.47 -1.21
C ARG A 401 -29.44 -15.25 -0.33
N ASP A 402 -29.68 -15.49 0.95
CA ASP A 402 -29.91 -14.43 1.93
C ASP A 402 -28.76 -13.42 1.97
N LEU A 403 -29.08 -12.15 1.76
CA LEU A 403 -28.14 -11.04 1.93
C LEU A 403 -28.23 -10.58 3.38
N LYS A 404 -27.17 -10.77 4.16
CA LYS A 404 -27.15 -10.46 5.59
C LYS A 404 -26.40 -9.15 5.80
N TYR A 405 -26.99 -8.23 6.55
CA TYR A 405 -26.38 -6.96 6.91
C TYR A 405 -26.50 -6.68 8.40
N ARG A 406 -25.50 -6.00 8.96
CA ARG A 406 -25.60 -5.27 10.23
C ARG A 406 -25.93 -3.82 9.89
N VAL A 407 -27.05 -3.30 10.35
CA VAL A 407 -27.48 -1.92 10.13
C VAL A 407 -27.52 -1.20 11.47
N ALA A 408 -26.88 -0.05 11.55
CA ALA A 408 -26.88 0.83 12.71
C ALA A 408 -27.77 2.03 12.43
N VAL A 409 -28.62 2.40 13.39
CA VAL A 409 -29.48 3.59 13.31
C VAL A 409 -29.31 4.45 14.54
N ASN A 410 -29.43 5.76 14.38
CA ASN A 410 -29.44 6.70 15.50
C ASN A 410 -30.80 6.70 16.23
N LYS A 411 -30.93 7.52 17.28
CA LYS A 411 -32.17 7.69 18.06
C LYS A 411 -33.39 8.09 17.22
N ASP A 412 -33.17 8.72 16.07
CA ASP A 412 -34.21 9.17 15.15
C ASP A 412 -34.56 8.09 14.12
N GLY A 413 -33.91 6.92 14.14
CA GLY A 413 -34.11 5.83 13.20
C GLY A 413 -33.53 6.08 11.81
N VAL A 414 -32.63 7.05 11.68
CA VAL A 414 -31.85 7.28 10.45
C VAL A 414 -30.70 6.28 10.42
N ILE A 415 -30.44 5.69 9.24
CA ILE A 415 -29.32 4.76 9.05
C ILE A 415 -28.02 5.53 9.20
N ALA A 416 -27.26 5.20 10.24
CA ALA A 416 -25.97 5.79 10.55
C ALA A 416 -24.80 4.93 10.04
N ASP A 417 -24.99 3.62 9.88
CA ASP A 417 -24.01 2.72 9.25
C ASP A 417 -24.68 1.44 8.75
N TYR A 418 -24.05 0.75 7.80
CA TYR A 418 -24.46 -0.59 7.39
C TYR A 418 -23.28 -1.45 6.92
N GLU A 419 -23.29 -2.74 7.23
CA GLU A 419 -22.20 -3.65 6.90
C GLU A 419 -22.74 -4.95 6.29
N PRO A 420 -22.25 -5.36 5.11
CA PRO A 420 -22.51 -6.71 4.59
C PRO A 420 -21.82 -7.77 5.47
N LEU A 421 -22.57 -8.76 5.92
CA LEU A 421 -22.10 -9.85 6.81
C LEU A 421 -21.74 -11.13 6.07
N ASN A 422 -22.01 -11.22 4.76
CA ASN A 422 -21.65 -12.35 3.92
C ASN A 422 -21.32 -11.92 2.49
N GLN A 423 -20.60 -12.77 1.75
CA GLN A 423 -20.11 -12.45 0.40
C GLN A 423 -21.22 -12.01 -0.57
N VAL A 424 -22.36 -12.73 -0.58
CA VAL A 424 -23.47 -12.38 -1.48
C VAL A 424 -24.05 -10.98 -1.18
N ALA A 425 -24.01 -10.52 0.07
CA ALA A 425 -24.44 -9.16 0.41
C ALA A 425 -23.47 -8.10 -0.13
N PHE A 426 -22.20 -8.44 -0.34
CA PHE A 426 -21.28 -7.58 -1.08
C PHE A 426 -21.57 -7.61 -2.58
N ASP A 427 -21.80 -8.79 -3.16
CA ASP A 427 -22.02 -8.94 -4.60
C ASP A 427 -23.31 -8.23 -5.08
N TYR A 428 -24.38 -8.34 -4.29
CA TYR A 428 -25.69 -7.80 -4.61
C TYR A 428 -26.02 -6.52 -3.83
N PHE A 429 -25.03 -5.80 -3.31
CA PHE A 429 -25.29 -4.63 -2.47
C PHE A 429 -26.16 -3.56 -3.17
N ARG A 430 -26.00 -3.39 -4.49
CA ARG A 430 -26.77 -2.45 -5.34
C ARG A 430 -28.24 -2.86 -5.53
N GLU A 431 -28.58 -4.11 -5.26
CA GLU A 431 -29.95 -4.62 -5.28
C GLU A 431 -30.68 -4.39 -3.96
N THR A 432 -30.01 -3.85 -2.95
CA THR A 432 -30.64 -3.45 -1.68
C THR A 432 -30.84 -1.93 -1.63
N PRO A 433 -31.81 -1.42 -0.87
CA PRO A 433 -32.01 0.02 -0.73
C PRO A 433 -30.95 0.69 0.16
N LEU A 434 -30.18 -0.07 0.94
CA LEU A 434 -29.25 0.46 1.95
C LEU A 434 -28.24 1.47 1.41
N PRO A 435 -27.54 1.22 0.27
CA PRO A 435 -26.55 2.17 -0.25
C PRO A 435 -27.17 3.46 -0.74
N LYS A 436 -28.41 3.40 -1.26
CA LYS A 436 -29.15 4.59 -1.68
C LYS A 436 -29.56 5.41 -0.46
N MET A 437 -30.20 4.76 0.51
CA MET A 437 -30.64 5.40 1.76
C MET A 437 -29.48 6.04 2.51
N PHE A 438 -28.32 5.39 2.55
CA PHE A 438 -27.12 5.94 3.18
C PHE A 438 -26.56 7.14 2.41
N ASN A 439 -26.49 7.04 1.07
CA ASN A 439 -26.05 8.15 0.22
C ASN A 439 -26.98 9.37 0.33
N ASP A 440 -28.29 9.17 0.42
CA ASP A 440 -29.27 10.25 0.54
C ASP A 440 -29.07 11.06 1.85
N VAL A 441 -28.52 10.43 2.90
CA VAL A 441 -28.24 11.08 4.19
C VAL A 441 -26.88 11.80 4.19
N TYR A 442 -25.83 11.15 3.66
CA TYR A 442 -24.45 11.61 3.81
C TYR A 442 -23.80 12.15 2.52
N GLY A 443 -24.52 12.15 1.40
CA GLY A 443 -24.01 12.51 0.07
C GLY A 443 -22.98 11.51 -0.49
N SER A 444 -22.61 10.49 0.27
CA SER A 444 -21.60 9.49 -0.09
C SER A 444 -21.85 8.16 0.61
N ASN A 445 -21.22 7.09 0.14
CA ASN A 445 -21.15 5.80 0.85
C ASN A 445 -19.84 5.63 1.63
N VAL A 446 -19.13 6.74 1.85
CA VAL A 446 -17.90 6.83 2.65
C VAL A 446 -18.24 6.65 4.14
N ALA A 447 -17.26 6.22 4.94
CA ALA A 447 -17.44 6.03 6.38
C ALA A 447 -18.25 7.17 7.03
N PRO A 448 -19.26 6.86 7.88
CA PRO A 448 -20.01 7.90 8.56
C PRO A 448 -19.09 8.73 9.47
N PRO A 449 -19.45 9.98 9.79
CA PRO A 449 -18.77 10.75 10.82
C PRO A 449 -18.67 9.93 12.10
N ASN A 450 -17.49 9.81 12.69
CA ASN A 450 -17.33 9.22 14.03
C ASN A 450 -17.73 10.25 15.09
N ASP A 451 -19.02 10.60 15.09
CA ASP A 451 -19.64 11.52 16.04
C ASP A 451 -19.85 10.89 17.44
N LYS A 452 -19.59 9.59 17.56
CA LYS A 452 -19.78 8.78 18.77
C LYS A 452 -21.22 8.80 19.29
N GLU A 453 -22.19 9.15 18.45
CA GLU A 453 -23.60 9.15 18.86
C GLU A 453 -24.04 7.73 19.26
N PRO A 454 -24.97 7.58 20.22
CA PRO A 454 -25.51 6.27 20.55
C PRO A 454 -26.28 5.65 19.38
N LEU A 455 -25.97 4.40 19.03
CA LEU A 455 -26.59 3.67 17.92
C LEU A 455 -27.31 2.40 18.39
N ALA A 456 -28.43 2.09 17.74
CA ALA A 456 -29.09 0.79 17.82
C ALA A 456 -28.70 -0.07 16.62
N HIS A 457 -28.38 -1.34 16.86
CA HIS A 457 -27.88 -2.24 15.81
C HIS A 457 -28.85 -3.39 15.55
N PHE A 458 -29.08 -3.64 14.26
CA PHE A 458 -30.00 -4.63 13.77
C PHE A 458 -29.33 -5.53 12.74
N GLN A 459 -29.68 -6.81 12.77
CA GLN A 459 -29.42 -7.70 11.66
C GLN A 459 -30.60 -7.59 10.69
N VAL A 460 -30.28 -7.18 9.46
CA VAL A 460 -31.22 -7.04 8.36
C VAL A 460 -30.93 -8.13 7.33
N ILE A 461 -31.94 -8.93 6.99
CA ILE A 461 -31.81 -10.02 6.02
C ILE A 461 -32.77 -9.76 4.86
N PHE A 462 -32.22 -9.64 3.66
CA PHE A 462 -32.98 -9.64 2.42
C PHE A 462 -33.02 -11.06 1.88
N LYS A 463 -34.22 -11.65 1.80
CA LYS A 463 -34.41 -13.02 1.32
C LYS A 463 -34.79 -13.05 -0.17
N PRO A 464 -34.40 -14.11 -0.91
CA PRO A 464 -34.71 -14.23 -2.35
C PRO A 464 -36.20 -14.21 -2.67
N ASN A 465 -37.05 -14.62 -1.72
CA ASN A 465 -38.50 -14.58 -1.83
C ASN A 465 -39.11 -13.20 -1.51
N SER A 466 -38.31 -12.13 -1.60
CA SER A 466 -38.70 -10.76 -1.27
C SER A 466 -39.20 -10.57 0.16
N THR A 467 -38.82 -11.44 1.10
CA THR A 467 -39.08 -11.24 2.54
C THR A 467 -37.95 -10.43 3.17
N LEU A 468 -38.31 -9.47 4.02
CA LEU A 468 -37.37 -8.69 4.82
C LEU A 468 -37.44 -9.17 6.27
N GLU A 469 -36.31 -9.38 6.91
CA GLU A 469 -36.24 -9.66 8.34
C GLU A 469 -35.35 -8.62 9.02
N VAL A 470 -35.82 -8.08 10.15
CA VAL A 470 -35.07 -7.12 10.96
C VAL A 470 -35.13 -7.57 12.41
N THR A 471 -33.97 -7.90 12.98
CA THR A 471 -33.85 -8.40 14.35
C THR A 471 -32.76 -7.65 15.10
N PRO A 472 -32.83 -7.52 16.44
CA PRO A 472 -31.74 -6.95 17.21
C PRO A 472 -30.45 -7.72 16.98
N TRP A 473 -29.37 -7.01 16.65
CA TRP A 473 -28.09 -7.64 16.34
C TRP A 473 -27.44 -8.22 17.60
N GLN A 474 -27.02 -9.49 17.51
CA GLN A 474 -26.43 -10.24 18.61
C GLN A 474 -24.90 -10.16 18.65
N GLY A 475 -24.29 -9.35 17.78
CA GLY A 475 -22.84 -9.26 17.62
C GLY A 475 -22.31 -10.15 16.49
N TYR A 476 -21.00 -10.15 16.32
CA TYR A 476 -20.32 -11.04 15.39
C TYR A 476 -20.26 -12.45 15.97
N GLN A 477 -20.65 -13.45 15.17
CA GLN A 477 -20.58 -14.87 15.53
C GLN A 477 -19.34 -15.52 14.93
#